data_AF-A0A9N9KHP2-F1
#
_entry.id   AF-A0A9N9KHP2-F1
#
_cell.length_a   1.000
_cell.length_b   1.000
_cell.length_c   1.000
_cell.angle_alpha   90.00
_cell.angle_beta   90.00
_cell.angle_gamma   90.00
#
_symmetry.space_group_name_H-M   'P 1'
#
loop_
_entity.id
_entity.type
_entity.pdbx_description
1 polymer ?
#
loop_
_entity_poly.entity_id
_entity_poly.type
_entity_poly.pdbx_seq_one_letter_code
_entity_poly.pdbx_strand_id
1 'polypeptide(L)'
;ELNIKNLVVTSEEDKYGIKYRAEADWKILGQKLRKDISKVKQGLPKLTSDQVREFVQTKEIFIDGIKLIDEDLQVIKYFENADSHYETNSDKEVLILLDVKIYQELQEEGWAREIVNRVQRLRKKA
;
A
#
# COMPACT_ATOMS: atom_id res chain seq x y z
N GLU A 1 -15.67 -7.19 -13.46
CA GLU A 1 -15.76 -7.72 -12.06
C GLU A 1 -14.43 -8.35 -11.71
N LEU A 2 -13.93 -8.10 -10.50
CA LEU A 2 -12.76 -8.77 -9.94
C LEU A 2 -13.25 -9.98 -9.14
N ASN A 3 -12.76 -11.18 -9.48
CA ASN A 3 -13.11 -12.40 -8.75
C ASN A 3 -12.08 -12.65 -7.66
N ILE A 4 -12.47 -12.45 -6.41
CA ILE A 4 -11.62 -12.69 -5.23
C ILE A 4 -12.09 -14.00 -4.58
N LYS A 5 -11.18 -14.97 -4.40
CA LYS A 5 -11.49 -16.21 -3.67
C LYS A 5 -11.47 -16.01 -2.16
N ASN A 6 -10.39 -15.42 -1.65
CA ASN A 6 -10.15 -15.25 -0.22
C ASN A 6 -9.80 -13.79 0.06
N LEU A 7 -10.42 -13.24 1.11
CA LEU A 7 -10.10 -11.93 1.66
C LEU A 7 -9.62 -12.12 3.09
N VAL A 8 -8.38 -11.72 3.36
CA VAL A 8 -7.81 -11.72 4.71
C VAL A 8 -7.57 -10.28 5.11
N VAL A 9 -8.18 -9.88 6.23
CA VAL A 9 -7.96 -8.56 6.84
C VAL A 9 -7.12 -8.77 8.09
N THR A 10 -6.07 -7.98 8.24
CA THR A 10 -5.16 -8.07 9.38
C THR A 10 -4.66 -6.68 9.76
N SER A 11 -4.40 -6.50 11.05
CA SER A 11 -3.71 -5.33 11.58
C SER A 11 -2.25 -5.65 11.94
N GLU A 12 -1.81 -6.89 11.74
CA GLU A 12 -0.46 -7.36 12.07
C GLU A 12 0.52 -7.04 10.92
N GLU A 13 0.84 -5.77 10.77
CA GLU A 13 1.62 -5.25 9.64
C GLU A 13 3.06 -5.80 9.59
N ASP A 14 3.64 -6.14 10.74
CA ASP A 14 4.98 -6.71 10.86
C ASP A 14 5.13 -8.08 10.21
N LYS A 15 4.10 -8.93 10.31
CA LYS A 15 4.13 -10.29 9.75
C LYS A 15 4.21 -10.29 8.23
N TYR A 16 3.70 -9.23 7.62
CA TYR A 16 3.66 -9.05 6.16
C TYR A 16 4.77 -8.12 5.67
N GLY A 17 5.73 -7.72 6.52
CA GLY A 17 6.85 -6.88 6.11
C GLY A 17 6.44 -5.50 5.57
N ILE A 18 5.32 -4.96 6.07
CA ILE A 18 4.83 -3.63 5.67
C ILE A 18 5.76 -2.57 6.26
N LYS A 19 6.13 -1.59 5.43
CA LYS A 19 6.97 -0.45 5.79
C LYS A 19 6.17 0.84 5.74
N TYR A 20 6.68 1.86 6.43
CA TYR A 20 6.09 3.19 6.49
C TYR A 20 7.02 4.22 5.87
N ARG A 21 6.43 5.16 5.16
CA ARG A 21 7.12 6.34 4.64
C ARG A 21 6.30 7.58 4.95
N ALA A 22 6.97 8.67 5.30
CA ALA A 22 6.33 9.97 5.43
C ALA A 22 6.49 10.76 4.12
N GLU A 23 5.39 11.30 3.63
CA GLU A 23 5.34 12.28 2.54
C GLU A 23 4.79 13.62 3.04
N ALA A 24 5.08 14.68 2.31
CA ALA A 24 4.76 16.04 2.69
C ALA A 24 4.08 16.75 1.52
N ASP A 25 3.03 17.53 1.81
CA ASP A 25 2.54 18.51 0.84
C ASP A 25 3.47 19.73 0.83
N TRP A 26 4.38 19.73 -0.15
CA TRP A 26 5.37 20.79 -0.32
C TRP A 26 4.76 22.18 -0.50
N LYS A 27 3.51 22.30 -0.97
CA LYS A 27 2.82 23.58 -1.13
C LYS A 27 2.42 24.16 0.22
N ILE A 28 1.87 23.33 1.11
CA ILE A 28 1.44 23.73 2.45
C ILE A 28 2.67 23.96 3.34
N LEU A 29 3.59 22.99 3.37
CA LEU A 29 4.83 23.09 4.15
C LEU A 29 5.73 24.24 3.70
N GLY A 30 5.72 24.60 2.41
CA GLY A 30 6.48 25.72 1.89
C GLY A 30 6.02 27.07 2.43
N GLN A 31 4.71 27.24 2.62
CA GLN A 31 4.16 28.46 3.22
C GLN A 31 4.49 28.55 4.71
N LYS A 32 4.48 27.42 5.42
CA LYS A 32 4.75 27.33 6.87
C LYS A 32 6.24 27.51 7.21
N LEU A 33 7.13 26.78 6.54
CA LEU A 33 8.56 26.69 6.89
C LEU A 33 9.46 27.65 6.10
N ARG A 34 8.98 28.26 5.01
CA ARG A 34 9.72 29.22 4.17
C ARG A 34 11.16 28.77 3.84
N LYS A 35 12.17 29.27 4.56
CA LYS A 35 13.60 28.98 4.33
C LYS A 35 13.99 27.57 4.79
N ASP A 36 13.28 27.03 5.77
CA ASP A 36 13.61 25.76 6.41
C ASP A 36 13.07 24.53 5.66
N ILE A 37 12.23 24.73 4.62
CA ILE A 37 11.71 23.63 3.77
C ILE A 37 12.82 22.82 3.10
N SER A 38 13.95 23.45 2.77
CA SER A 38 15.07 22.77 2.11
C SER A 38 15.65 21.65 2.98
N LYS A 39 15.71 21.88 4.30
CA LYS A 39 16.19 20.88 5.27
C LYS A 39 15.22 19.70 5.35
N VAL A 40 13.93 19.99 5.54
CA VAL A 40 12.88 18.95 5.58
C VAL A 40 12.85 18.14 4.30
N LYS A 41 12.98 18.78 3.13
CA LYS A 41 12.99 18.08 1.83
C LYS A 41 14.17 17.10 1.67
N GLN A 42 15.30 17.38 2.31
CA GLN A 42 16.46 16.50 2.30
C GLN A 42 16.42 15.44 3.42
N GLY A 43 15.82 15.75 4.56
CA GLY A 43 15.73 14.87 5.71
C GLY A 43 14.58 13.85 5.61
N LEU A 44 13.41 14.26 5.08
CA LEU A 44 12.21 13.41 5.02
C LEU A 44 12.44 12.07 4.29
N PRO A 45 13.14 12.00 3.14
CA PRO A 45 13.40 10.72 2.47
C PRO A 45 14.42 9.83 3.19
N LYS A 46 15.18 10.37 4.16
CA LYS A 46 16.18 9.64 4.94
C LYS A 46 15.60 9.00 6.21
N LEU A 47 14.34 9.30 6.52
CA LEU A 47 13.67 8.70 7.68
C LEU A 47 13.55 7.20 7.49
N THR A 48 13.83 6.48 8.57
CA THR A 48 13.64 5.03 8.63
C THR A 48 12.17 4.70 8.87
N SER A 49 11.75 3.51 8.43
CA SER A 49 10.37 3.03 8.66
C SER A 49 10.00 3.03 10.16
N ASP A 50 10.95 2.70 11.04
CA ASP A 50 10.72 2.69 12.49
C ASP A 50 10.46 4.09 13.04
N GLN A 51 11.21 5.10 12.57
CA GLN A 51 10.97 6.50 12.96
C GLN A 51 9.60 7.00 12.48
N VAL A 52 9.20 6.62 11.27
CA VAL A 52 7.86 6.97 10.75
C VAL A 52 6.77 6.25 11.56
N ARG A 53 7.01 5.02 12.00
CA ARG A 53 6.07 4.29 12.86
C ARG A 53 5.95 4.91 14.24
N GLU A 54 7.06 5.35 14.83
CA GLU A 54 7.05 6.09 16.09
C GLU A 54 6.28 7.41 15.93
N PHE A 55 6.47 8.13 14.81
CA PHE A 55 5.72 9.33 14.48
C PHE A 55 4.19 9.11 14.44
N VAL A 56 3.71 7.96 13.96
CA VAL A 56 2.27 7.62 14.01
C VAL A 56 1.75 7.55 15.44
N GLN A 57 2.58 7.14 16.40
CA GLN A 57 2.20 7.03 17.81
C GLN A 57 2.36 8.36 18.57
N THR A 58 3.49 9.06 18.35
CA THR A 58 3.83 10.31 19.05
C THR A 58 3.18 11.54 18.44
N LYS A 59 2.77 11.46 17.17
CA LYS A 59 2.22 12.55 16.33
C LYS A 59 3.17 13.71 16.07
N GLU A 60 4.44 13.57 16.45
CA GLU A 60 5.45 14.62 16.35
C GLU A 60 6.81 14.02 15.96
N ILE A 61 7.51 14.66 15.04
CA ILE A 61 8.87 14.27 14.62
C ILE A 61 9.75 15.49 14.41
N PHE A 62 11.05 15.35 14.69
CA PHE A 62 12.05 16.38 14.45
C PHE A 62 12.91 16.02 13.24
N ILE A 63 12.91 16.88 12.23
CA ILE A 63 13.77 16.75 11.05
C ILE A 63 14.71 17.95 11.00
N ASP A 64 16.02 17.73 11.14
CA ASP A 64 17.04 18.79 11.16
C ASP A 64 16.73 19.96 12.10
N GLY A 65 16.17 19.64 13.28
CA GLY A 65 15.81 20.62 14.32
C GLY A 65 14.45 21.31 14.13
N ILE A 66 13.70 20.94 13.10
CA ILE A 66 12.35 21.46 12.82
C ILE A 66 11.33 20.46 13.32
N LYS A 67 10.42 20.92 14.18
CA LYS A 67 9.29 20.13 14.67
C LYS A 67 8.19 20.07 13.60
N LEU A 68 7.84 18.85 13.20
CA LEU A 68 6.70 18.56 12.32
C LEU A 68 5.66 17.78 13.11
N ILE A 69 4.39 18.10 12.85
CA ILE A 69 3.23 17.45 13.48
C ILE A 69 2.46 16.62 12.44
N ASP A 70 1.53 15.79 12.92
CA ASP A 70 0.65 14.94 12.10
C ASP A 70 -0.01 15.67 10.92
N GLU A 71 -0.44 16.93 11.10
CA GLU A 71 -1.06 17.71 10.03
C GLU A 71 -0.11 18.11 8.89
N ASP A 72 1.21 18.09 9.14
CA ASP A 72 2.21 18.49 8.17
C ASP A 72 2.65 17.32 7.27
N LEU A 73 2.48 16.08 7.72
CA LEU A 73 3.01 14.88 7.07
C LEU A 73 1.91 13.84 6.83
N GLN A 74 1.93 13.25 5.65
CA GLN A 74 1.08 12.12 5.32
C GLN A 74 1.90 10.83 5.41
N VAL A 75 1.47 9.91 6.28
CA VAL A 75 2.07 8.57 6.37
C VAL A 75 1.48 7.69 5.28
N ILE A 76 2.36 7.01 4.55
CA ILE A 76 2.02 6.06 3.50
C ILE A 76 2.61 4.71 3.88
N LYS A 77 1.75 3.68 3.88
CA LYS A 77 2.16 2.29 4.05
C LYS A 77 2.55 1.74 2.68
N TYR A 78 3.66 1.02 2.61
CA TYR A 78 4.10 0.39 1.38
C TYR A 78 4.71 -0.97 1.67
N PHE A 79 4.73 -1.81 0.65
CA PHE A 79 5.35 -3.12 0.72
C PHE A 79 6.50 -3.16 -0.29
N GLU A 80 7.69 -3.49 0.19
CA GLU A 80 8.92 -3.45 -0.61
C GLU A 80 9.42 -4.88 -0.81
N ASN A 81 8.90 -5.53 -1.85
CA ASN A 81 9.39 -6.82 -2.27
C ASN A 81 9.23 -6.98 -3.79
N ALA A 82 10.29 -6.61 -4.52
CA ALA A 82 10.30 -6.54 -5.98
C ALA A 82 10.12 -7.90 -6.67
N ASP A 83 10.42 -9.00 -5.97
CA ASP A 83 10.27 -10.38 -6.47
C ASP A 83 8.98 -11.06 -5.97
N SER A 84 8.08 -10.33 -5.32
CA SER A 84 6.84 -10.90 -4.83
C SER A 84 5.80 -11.03 -5.94
N HIS A 85 4.97 -12.08 -5.86
CA HIS A 85 3.83 -12.26 -6.74
C HIS A 85 2.60 -11.41 -6.35
N TYR A 86 2.81 -10.45 -5.46
CA TYR A 86 1.77 -9.56 -4.95
C TYR A 86 1.80 -8.23 -5.71
N GLU A 87 0.66 -7.84 -6.25
CA GLU A 87 0.41 -6.47 -6.66
C GLU A 87 -0.08 -5.66 -5.46
N THR A 88 0.45 -4.45 -5.30
CA THR A 88 0.19 -3.66 -4.10
C THR A 88 -0.45 -2.33 -4.44
N ASN A 89 -1.45 -1.95 -3.66
CA ASN A 89 -2.06 -0.63 -3.76
C ASN A 89 -2.29 -0.08 -2.35
N SER A 90 -1.89 1.17 -2.13
CA SER A 90 -2.07 1.84 -0.85
C SER A 90 -3.03 3.00 -1.01
N ASP A 91 -4.01 3.07 -0.12
CA ASP A 91 -4.85 4.24 0.09
C ASP A 91 -4.75 4.67 1.55
N LYS A 92 -3.92 5.68 1.82
CA LYS A 92 -3.65 6.33 3.12
C LYS A 92 -3.56 5.40 4.34
N GLU A 93 -4.71 4.92 4.80
CA GLU A 93 -4.88 4.06 5.97
C GLU A 93 -4.75 2.57 5.66
N VAL A 94 -5.06 2.17 4.43
CA VAL A 94 -5.17 0.77 3.99
C VAL A 94 -4.11 0.46 2.94
N LEU A 95 -3.43 -0.68 3.11
CA LEU A 95 -2.58 -1.29 2.11
C LEU A 95 -3.20 -2.60 1.67
N ILE A 96 -3.37 -2.77 0.37
CA ILE A 96 -3.90 -3.98 -0.26
C ILE A 96 -2.73 -4.72 -0.91
N LEU A 97 -2.60 -6.00 -0.56
CA LEU A 97 -1.70 -6.95 -1.20
C LEU A 97 -2.57 -7.97 -1.96
N LEU A 98 -2.50 -7.96 -3.29
CA LEU A 98 -3.26 -8.87 -4.15
C LEU A 98 -2.34 -9.91 -4.76
N ASP A 99 -2.56 -11.19 -4.42
CA ASP A 99 -1.88 -12.30 -5.09
C ASP A 99 -2.40 -12.42 -6.53
N VAL A 100 -1.54 -12.14 -7.51
CA VAL A 100 -1.87 -12.23 -8.94
C VAL A 100 -1.29 -13.48 -9.60
N LYS A 101 -0.71 -14.39 -8.82
CA LYS A 101 -0.12 -15.61 -9.36
C LYS A 101 -1.21 -16.54 -9.86
N ILE A 102 -1.07 -16.98 -11.11
CA ILE A 102 -1.95 -17.99 -11.68
C ILE A 102 -1.44 -19.37 -11.26
N TYR A 103 -2.06 -19.94 -10.22
CA TYR A 103 -1.84 -21.32 -9.79
C TYR A 103 -2.53 -22.31 -10.74
N GLN A 104 -1.99 -23.52 -10.85
CA GLN A 104 -2.52 -24.55 -11.75
C GLN A 104 -4.01 -24.86 -11.47
N GLU A 105 -4.40 -24.98 -10.20
CA GLU A 105 -5.78 -25.21 -9.79
C GLU A 105 -6.74 -24.13 -10.30
N LEU A 106 -6.30 -22.86 -10.36
CA LEU A 106 -7.09 -21.75 -10.90
C LEU A 106 -7.26 -21.87 -12.42
N GLN A 107 -6.24 -22.38 -13.12
CA GLN A 107 -6.34 -22.64 -14.56
C GLN A 107 -7.36 -23.74 -14.83
N GLU A 108 -7.26 -24.85 -14.11
CA GLU A 108 -8.17 -26.01 -14.23
C GLU A 108 -9.63 -25.63 -13.95
N GLU A 109 -9.86 -24.82 -12.90
CA GLU A 109 -11.19 -24.27 -12.62
C GLU A 109 -11.70 -23.37 -13.76
N GLY A 110 -10.81 -22.55 -14.34
CA GLY A 110 -11.11 -21.73 -15.51
C GLY A 110 -11.57 -22.58 -16.70
N TRP A 111 -10.87 -23.68 -16.98
CA TRP A 111 -11.26 -24.64 -18.01
C TRP A 111 -12.61 -25.29 -17.72
N ALA A 112 -12.85 -25.73 -16.48
CA ALA A 112 -14.13 -26.31 -16.08
C ALA A 112 -15.29 -25.32 -16.29
N ARG A 113 -15.11 -24.05 -15.93
CA ARG A 113 -16.11 -22.99 -16.13
C ARG A 113 -16.42 -22.78 -17.61
N GLU A 114 -15.40 -22.78 -18.46
CA GLU A 114 -15.58 -22.59 -19.90
C GLU A 114 -16.36 -23.75 -20.53
N ILE A 115 -16.06 -25.00 -20.14
CA ILE A 115 -16.79 -26.19 -20.59
C ILE A 115 -18.27 -26.09 -20.20
N VAL A 116 -18.57 -25.80 -18.93
CA VAL A 116 -19.94 -25.67 -18.44
C VAL A 116 -20.70 -24.56 -19.20
N ASN A 117 -20.08 -23.40 -19.39
CA ASN A 117 -20.67 -22.30 -20.14
C ASN A 117 -20.98 -22.70 -21.59
N ARG A 118 -20.06 -23.41 -22.25
CA ARG A 118 -20.25 -23.91 -23.62
C ARG A 118 -21.44 -24.86 -23.72
N VAL A 119 -21.53 -25.85 -22.82
CA VAL A 119 -22.65 -26.81 -22.77
C VAL A 119 -23.97 -26.10 -22.51
N GLN A 120 -24.01 -25.18 -21.55
CA GLN A 120 -25.23 -24.41 -21.25
C GLN A 120 -25.70 -23.56 -22.44
N ARG A 121 -24.77 -22.94 -23.18
CA ARG A 121 -25.08 -22.19 -24.41
C ARG A 121 -25.65 -23.08 -25.50
N LEU A 122 -25.12 -24.29 -25.67
CA LEU A 122 -25.63 -25.25 -26.65
C LEU A 122 -27.04 -25.72 -26.27
N ARG A 123 -27.27 -26.05 -24.99
CA ARG A 123 -28.60 -26.48 -24.50
C ARG A 123 -29.68 -25.42 -24.72
N LYS A 124 -29.36 -24.14 -24.55
CA LYS A 124 -30.31 -23.03 -24.75
C LYS A 124 -30.61 -22.73 -26.23
N LYS A 125 -29.79 -23.23 -27.15
CA LYS A 125 -29.96 -23.04 -28.60
C LYS A 125 -30.74 -24.17 -29.27
N ALA A 126 -30.89 -25.30 -28.61
CA ALA A 126 -31.80 -26.40 -28.99
C ALA A 126 -33.18 -26.14 -28.39
#